data_AF-A0A7J6LVD4-F1
#
_entry.id   AF-A0A7J6LVD4-F1
#
_cell.length_a   1.000
_cell.length_b   1.000
_cell.length_c   1.000
_cell.angle_alpha   90.00
_cell.angle_beta   90.00
_cell.angle_gamma   90.00
#
_symmetry.space_group_name_H-M   'P 1'
#
loop_
_entity.id
_entity.type
_entity.pdbx_description
1 polymer ?
#
loop_
_entity_poly.entity_id
_entity_poly.type
_entity_poly.pdbx_seq_one_letter_code
_entity_poly.pdbx_strand_id
1 'polypeptide(L)'
;MSSPVWNVFAYIFMPSGALMCMLLLSGLPFFERLAEGVSRITIKIGRIEFGCLNMFAGIAAFFLFSEIIKLQDSASRQEDFPSVELSDKFKLQKNVDRWRHERNYWISLFVLTLWVVAARLTTLIRRHRLNKD
;
A
#
# COMPACT_ATOMS: atom_id res chain seq x y z
N MET A 1 16.41 -11.14 8.30
CA MET A 1 16.11 -11.02 6.86
C MET A 1 14.78 -10.29 6.70
N SER A 2 14.74 -9.15 6.02
CA SER A 2 13.47 -8.55 5.60
C SER A 2 12.74 -9.53 4.69
N SER A 3 11.46 -9.79 4.95
CA SER A 3 10.67 -10.69 4.09
C SER A 3 10.69 -10.14 2.65
N PRO A 4 10.87 -11.00 1.62
CA PRO A 4 10.92 -10.59 0.22
C PRO A 4 9.73 -9.72 -0.21
N VAL A 5 8.57 -9.94 0.40
CA VAL A 5 7.33 -9.21 0.14
C VAL A 5 7.46 -7.71 0.43
N TRP A 6 8.13 -7.33 1.52
CA TRP A 6 8.29 -5.92 1.90
C TRP A 6 9.25 -5.17 0.98
N ASN A 7 10.23 -5.87 0.40
CA ASN A 7 11.10 -5.29 -0.62
C ASN A 7 10.31 -5.01 -1.90
N VAL A 8 9.44 -5.93 -2.33
CA VAL A 8 8.55 -5.70 -3.49
C VAL A 8 7.62 -4.52 -3.22
N PHE A 9 7.03 -4.44 -2.03
CA PHE A 9 6.17 -3.32 -1.65
C PHE A 9 6.91 -1.97 -1.68
N ALA A 10 8.09 -1.90 -1.09
CA ALA A 10 8.86 -0.67 -0.97
C ALA A 10 9.50 -0.22 -2.30
N TYR A 11 9.99 -1.17 -3.11
CA TYR A 11 10.81 -0.83 -4.29
C TYR A 11 10.08 -1.00 -5.64
N ILE A 12 8.94 -1.67 -5.67
CA ILE A 12 8.17 -1.86 -6.91
C ILE A 12 6.80 -1.22 -6.77
N PHE A 13 6.03 -1.60 -5.75
CA PHE A 13 4.65 -1.17 -5.60
C PHE A 13 4.51 0.31 -5.24
N MET A 14 5.37 0.80 -4.35
CA MET A 14 5.40 2.22 -3.97
C MET A 14 5.86 3.13 -5.13
N PRO A 15 7.00 2.89 -5.81
CA PRO A 15 7.44 3.76 -6.89
C PRO A 15 6.51 3.72 -8.09
N SER A 16 5.91 2.57 -8.41
CA SER A 16 4.94 2.47 -9.51
C SER A 16 3.65 3.24 -9.22
N GLY A 17 3.12 3.17 -7.99
CA GLY A 17 1.98 3.98 -7.57
C GLY A 17 2.28 5.49 -7.62
N ALA A 18 3.48 5.89 -7.18
CA ALA A 18 3.93 7.28 -7.25
C ALA A 18 4.10 7.75 -8.70
N LEU A 19 4.71 6.94 -9.56
CA LEU A 19 4.86 7.23 -10.99
C LEU A 19 3.50 7.38 -11.66
N MET A 20 2.52 6.52 -11.35
CA MET A 20 1.17 6.65 -11.89
C MET A 20 0.51 7.96 -11.47
N CYS A 21 0.67 8.37 -10.20
CA CYS A 21 0.18 9.68 -9.74
C CYS A 21 0.87 10.83 -10.50
N MET A 22 2.19 10.76 -10.68
CA MET A 22 2.94 11.77 -11.43
C MET A 22 2.50 11.86 -12.89
N LEU A 23 2.29 10.71 -13.55
CA LEU A 23 1.80 10.68 -14.94
C LEU A 23 0.41 11.32 -15.06
N LEU A 24 -0.50 11.01 -14.13
CA LEU A 24 -1.85 11.58 -14.10
C LEU A 24 -1.86 13.08 -13.76
N LEU A 25 -0.90 13.55 -12.96
CA LEU A 25 -0.79 14.96 -12.55
C LEU A 25 0.12 15.80 -13.46
N SER A 26 0.79 15.18 -14.43
CA SER A 26 1.76 15.86 -15.30
C SER A 26 1.15 16.94 -16.20
N GLY A 27 -0.17 16.90 -16.44
CA GLY A 27 -0.87 17.83 -17.34
C GLY A 27 -0.51 17.65 -18.82
N LEU A 28 0.33 16.67 -19.14
CA LEU A 28 0.77 16.39 -20.51
C LEU A 28 -0.11 15.28 -21.10
N PRO A 29 -0.75 15.53 -22.27
CA PRO A 29 -1.72 14.58 -22.84
C PRO A 29 -1.11 13.24 -23.22
N PHE A 30 0.20 13.19 -23.51
CA PHE A 30 0.92 11.94 -23.78
C PHE A 30 0.99 11.03 -22.53
N PHE A 31 1.43 11.57 -21.39
CA PHE A 31 1.58 10.81 -20.16
C PHE A 31 0.23 10.42 -19.55
N GLU A 32 -0.77 11.30 -19.64
CA GLU A 32 -2.13 10.97 -19.21
C GLU A 32 -2.72 9.82 -20.04
N ARG A 33 -2.47 9.77 -21.35
CA ARG A 33 -2.92 8.65 -22.20
C ARG A 33 -2.27 7.32 -21.81
N LEU A 34 -0.99 7.34 -21.45
CA LEU A 34 -0.29 6.14 -20.95
C LEU A 34 -0.88 5.67 -19.62
N ALA A 35 -1.07 6.59 -18.67
CA ALA A 35 -1.69 6.28 -17.39
C ALA A 35 -3.14 5.77 -17.56
N GLU A 36 -3.89 6.37 -18.49
CA GLU A 36 -5.23 5.89 -18.84
C GLU A 36 -5.20 4.46 -19.39
N GLY A 37 -4.24 4.13 -20.25
CA GLY A 37 -4.08 2.79 -20.80
C GLY A 37 -3.96 1.74 -19.69
N VAL A 38 -3.11 2.01 -18.68
CA VAL A 38 -2.95 1.13 -17.51
C VAL A 38 -4.21 1.12 -16.64
N SER A 39 -4.87 2.26 -16.46
CA SER A 39 -6.08 2.37 -15.64
C SER A 39 -7.31 1.65 -16.21
N ARG A 40 -7.37 1.48 -17.54
CA ARG A 40 -8.44 0.80 -18.25
C ARG A 40 -8.31 -0.73 -18.21
N ILE A 41 -7.17 -1.25 -17.73
CA ILE A 41 -7.00 -2.68 -17.51
C ILE A 41 -8.02 -3.12 -16.46
N THR A 42 -8.98 -3.92 -16.88
CA THR A 42 -9.95 -4.56 -15.99
C THR A 42 -9.60 -6.04 -15.86
N ILE A 43 -9.56 -6.51 -14.63
CA ILE A 43 -9.30 -7.90 -14.31
C ILE A 43 -10.64 -8.50 -13.89
N LYS A 44 -11.10 -9.52 -14.63
CA LYS A 44 -12.31 -10.25 -14.32
C LYS A 44 -11.96 -11.43 -13.42
N ILE A 45 -12.45 -11.42 -12.19
CA ILE A 45 -12.34 -12.56 -11.27
C ILE A 45 -13.75 -13.09 -11.06
N GLY A 46 -14.09 -14.16 -11.80
CA GLY A 46 -15.43 -14.72 -11.80
C GLY A 46 -16.48 -13.74 -12.34
N ARG A 47 -17.48 -13.40 -11.53
CA ARG A 47 -18.56 -12.45 -11.88
C ARG A 47 -18.25 -11.00 -11.55
N ILE A 48 -17.12 -10.72 -10.88
CA ILE A 48 -16.79 -9.37 -10.41
C ILE A 48 -15.68 -8.80 -11.30
N GLU A 49 -15.92 -7.59 -11.81
CA GLU A 49 -14.94 -6.84 -12.60
C GLU A 49 -14.25 -5.80 -11.71
N PHE A 50 -12.94 -5.96 -11.50
CA PHE A 50 -12.14 -4.99 -10.77
C PHE A 50 -11.25 -4.21 -11.74
N GLY A 51 -11.26 -2.89 -11.63
CA GLY A 51 -10.22 -2.06 -12.25
C GLY A 51 -8.87 -2.37 -11.60
N CYS A 52 -7.81 -2.44 -12.42
CA CYS A 52 -6.45 -2.77 -11.97
C CYS A 52 -5.99 -1.92 -10.77
N LEU A 53 -6.28 -0.60 -10.78
CA LEU A 53 -5.96 0.32 -9.69
C LEU A 53 -6.68 -0.04 -8.37
N ASN A 54 -7.95 -0.44 -8.45
CA ASN A 54 -8.72 -0.86 -7.27
C ASN A 54 -8.22 -2.20 -6.73
N MET A 55 -7.74 -3.09 -7.59
CA MET A 55 -7.11 -4.34 -7.17
C MET A 55 -5.82 -4.07 -6.38
N PHE A 56 -4.95 -3.20 -6.89
CA PHE A 56 -3.72 -2.83 -6.20
C PHE A 56 -3.98 -2.09 -4.87
N ALA A 57 -4.98 -1.21 -4.84
CA ALA A 57 -5.45 -0.61 -3.58
C ALA A 57 -5.97 -1.69 -2.60
N GLY A 58 -6.73 -2.67 -3.07
CA GLY A 58 -7.22 -3.79 -2.25
C GLY A 58 -6.09 -4.64 -1.67
N ILE A 59 -5.06 -4.95 -2.46
CA ILE A 59 -3.87 -5.67 -1.99
C ILE A 59 -3.15 -4.85 -0.91
N ALA A 60 -2.94 -3.55 -1.13
CA ALA A 60 -2.32 -2.67 -0.14
C ALA A 60 -3.14 -2.58 1.15
N ALA A 61 -4.48 -2.54 1.04
CA ALA A 61 -5.39 -2.54 2.18
C ALA A 61 -5.32 -3.85 2.98
N PHE A 62 -5.22 -5.00 2.31
CA PHE A 62 -5.03 -6.29 2.96
C PHE A 62 -3.74 -6.33 3.79
N PHE A 63 -2.62 -5.87 3.21
CA PHE A 63 -1.34 -5.81 3.93
C PHE A 63 -1.39 -4.83 5.10
N LEU A 64 -1.99 -3.65 4.92
CA LEU A 64 -2.19 -2.69 6.01
C LEU A 64 -2.99 -3.31 7.16
N PHE A 65 -4.09 -3.99 6.86
CA PHE A 65 -4.92 -4.66 7.86
C PHE A 65 -4.13 -5.75 8.59
N SER A 66 -3.32 -6.53 7.86
CA SER A 66 -2.47 -7.55 8.47
C SER A 66 -1.45 -6.97 9.47
N GLU A 67 -0.89 -5.79 9.18
CA GLU A 67 0.07 -5.13 10.09
C GLU A 67 -0.63 -4.48 11.29
N ILE A 68 -1.87 -3.97 11.12
CA ILE A 68 -2.70 -3.50 12.24
C ILE A 68 -2.93 -4.62 13.26
N ILE A 69 -3.31 -5.82 12.79
CA ILE A 69 -3.53 -6.98 13.66
C ILE A 69 -2.23 -7.34 14.42
N LYS A 70 -1.08 -7.37 13.73
CA LYS A 70 0.20 -7.70 14.35
C LYS A 70 0.67 -6.66 15.36
N LEU A 71 0.44 -5.38 15.08
CA LEU A 71 0.74 -4.29 16.02
C LEU A 71 -0.12 -4.40 17.28
N GLN A 72 -1.39 -4.72 17.12
CA GLN A 72 -2.31 -4.89 18.25
C GLN A 72 -1.94 -6.11 19.12
N ASP A 73 -1.60 -7.25 18.50
CA ASP A 73 -1.10 -8.44 19.20
C ASP A 73 0.27 -8.20 19.88
N SER A 74 1.13 -7.38 19.27
CA SER A 74 2.42 -7.00 19.88
C SER A 74 2.25 -6.12 21.11
N ALA A 75 1.24 -5.24 21.10
CA ALA A 75 0.92 -4.34 22.20
C ALA A 75 0.31 -5.08 23.39
N SER A 76 -0.62 -6.02 23.17
CA SER A 76 -1.24 -6.80 24.26
C SER A 76 -0.24 -7.66 25.01
N ARG A 77 0.72 -8.27 24.31
CA ARG A 77 1.77 -9.13 24.92
C ARG A 77 2.83 -8.36 25.72
N GLN A 78 2.74 -7.05 25.85
CA GLN A 78 3.75 -6.25 26.56
C GLN A 78 3.59 -6.25 28.08
N GLU A 79 2.42 -6.64 28.59
CA GLU A 79 2.09 -6.57 30.02
C GLU A 79 2.55 -7.81 30.83
N ASP A 80 2.89 -8.93 30.18
CA ASP A 80 3.01 -10.26 30.83
C ASP A 80 4.43 -10.73 31.21
N PHE A 81 5.46 -9.87 31.38
CA PHE A 81 6.84 -10.36 31.59
C PHE A 81 7.33 -10.37 33.05
N PRO A 82 7.60 -11.55 33.66
CA PRO A 82 8.36 -11.68 34.89
C PRO A 82 9.84 -12.03 34.62
N SER A 83 10.75 -11.54 35.48
CA SER A 83 12.21 -11.77 35.57
C SER A 83 13.13 -10.93 34.65
N VAL A 84 14.23 -10.40 35.22
CA VAL A 84 14.99 -9.23 34.73
C VAL A 84 16.16 -9.57 33.81
N GLU A 85 16.77 -10.76 33.90
CA GLU A 85 18.06 -11.03 33.21
C GLU A 85 17.95 -11.81 31.89
N LEU A 86 17.02 -12.76 31.76
CA LEU A 86 16.69 -13.34 30.45
C LEU A 86 15.98 -12.28 29.57
N SER A 87 15.35 -11.30 30.21
CA SER A 87 14.46 -10.32 29.62
C SER A 87 15.12 -9.36 28.64
N ASP A 88 16.40 -9.03 28.78
CA ASP A 88 16.98 -7.94 27.96
C ASP A 88 17.17 -8.31 26.49
N LYS A 89 17.64 -9.54 26.19
CA LYS A 89 17.76 -10.01 24.81
C LYS A 89 16.38 -10.18 24.15
N PHE A 90 15.41 -10.71 24.90
CA PHE A 90 14.03 -10.87 24.40
C PHE A 90 13.32 -9.52 24.23
N LYS A 91 13.54 -8.56 25.13
CA LYS A 91 13.06 -7.17 25.01
C LYS A 91 13.65 -6.49 23.77
N LEU A 92 14.96 -6.62 23.54
CA LEU A 92 15.62 -6.07 22.36
C LEU A 92 15.03 -6.65 21.07
N GLN A 93 14.88 -7.98 20.99
CA GLN A 93 14.28 -8.63 19.82
C GLN A 93 12.83 -8.19 19.61
N LYS A 94 12.02 -8.13 20.67
CA LYS A 94 10.63 -7.67 20.61
C LYS A 94 10.51 -6.21 20.16
N ASN A 95 11.36 -5.33 20.66
CA ASN A 95 11.41 -3.92 20.25
C ASN A 95 11.76 -3.80 18.77
N VAL A 96 12.72 -4.60 18.28
CA VAL A 96 13.09 -4.64 16.87
C VAL A 96 11.92 -5.15 16.01
N ASP A 97 11.21 -6.18 16.44
CA ASP A 97 10.06 -6.72 15.70
C ASP A 97 8.88 -5.75 15.67
N ARG A 98 8.58 -5.08 16.79
CA ARG A 98 7.59 -3.99 16.83
C ARG A 98 7.95 -2.88 15.86
N TRP A 99 9.19 -2.41 15.87
CA TRP A 99 9.64 -1.37 14.95
C TRP A 99 9.49 -1.79 13.47
N ARG A 100 9.76 -3.06 13.15
CA ARG A 100 9.54 -3.60 11.80
C ARG A 100 8.06 -3.53 11.40
N HIS A 101 7.15 -3.90 12.30
CA HIS A 101 5.71 -3.83 12.05
C HIS A 101 5.22 -2.38 11.89
N GLU A 102 5.70 -1.46 12.71
CA GLU A 102 5.39 -0.02 12.58
C GLU A 102 5.85 0.52 11.22
N ARG A 103 7.09 0.22 10.81
CA ARG A 103 7.59 0.62 9.49
C ARG A 103 6.77 0.03 8.35
N ASN A 104 6.45 -1.27 8.42
CA ASN A 104 5.66 -1.95 7.40
C ASN A 104 4.22 -1.41 7.32
N TYR A 105 3.64 -1.01 8.46
CA TYR A 105 2.36 -0.31 8.54
C TYR A 105 2.42 1.01 7.77
N TRP A 106 3.43 1.86 8.02
CA TRP A 106 3.59 3.13 7.30
C TRP A 106 3.78 2.94 5.80
N ILE A 107 4.58 1.95 5.40
CA ILE A 107 4.77 1.60 3.98
C ILE A 107 3.43 1.19 3.35
N SER A 108 2.69 0.30 4.01
CA SER A 108 1.40 -0.19 3.51
C SER A 108 0.36 0.93 3.39
N LEU A 109 0.32 1.82 4.39
CA LEU A 109 -0.57 2.98 4.40
C LEU A 109 -0.25 3.92 3.24
N PHE A 110 1.02 4.26 3.06
CA PHE A 110 1.44 5.14 1.98
C PHE A 110 1.16 4.54 0.59
N VAL A 111 1.46 3.26 0.40
CA VAL A 111 1.15 2.54 -0.85
C VAL A 111 -0.36 2.51 -1.11
N LEU A 112 -1.17 2.25 -0.08
CA LEU A 112 -2.63 2.30 -0.20
C LEU A 112 -3.10 3.70 -0.63
N THR A 113 -2.60 4.75 0.01
CA THR A 113 -2.93 6.13 -0.34
C THR A 113 -2.58 6.43 -1.80
N LEU A 114 -1.39 6.05 -2.27
CA LEU A 114 -0.98 6.25 -3.67
C LEU A 114 -1.96 5.60 -4.66
N TRP A 115 -2.32 4.34 -4.44
CA TRP A 115 -3.21 3.62 -5.36
C TRP A 115 -4.66 4.14 -5.31
N VAL A 116 -5.15 4.52 -4.13
CA VAL A 116 -6.46 5.17 -3.99
C VAL A 116 -6.48 6.52 -4.69
N VAL A 117 -5.45 7.34 -4.50
CA VAL A 117 -5.31 8.64 -5.17
C VAL A 117 -5.24 8.46 -6.68
N ALA A 118 -4.44 7.53 -7.19
CA ALA A 118 -4.37 7.23 -8.62
C ALA A 118 -5.74 6.81 -9.20
N ALA A 119 -6.48 5.96 -8.50
CA ALA A 119 -7.83 5.54 -8.91
C ALA A 119 -8.82 6.72 -8.95
N ARG A 120 -8.77 7.60 -7.95
CA ARG A 120 -9.62 8.79 -7.88
C ARG A 120 -9.25 9.83 -8.94
N LEU A 121 -7.96 10.11 -9.13
CA LEU A 121 -7.46 11.02 -10.15
C LEU A 121 -7.88 10.57 -11.56
N THR A 122 -7.75 9.28 -11.86
CA THR A 122 -8.19 8.71 -13.14
C THR A 122 -9.68 8.99 -13.37
N THR A 123 -10.50 8.76 -12.34
CA THR A 123 -11.95 9.00 -12.41
C THR A 123 -12.27 10.49 -12.61
N LEU A 124 -11.55 11.38 -11.94
CA LEU A 124 -11.71 12.84 -12.07
C LEU A 124 -11.31 13.35 -13.45
N ILE A 125 -10.16 12.94 -13.97
CA ILE A 125 -9.67 13.34 -15.30
C ILE A 125 -10.64 12.86 -16.38
N ARG A 126 -11.14 11.62 -16.27
CA ARG A 126 -12.15 11.09 -17.19
C ARG A 126 -13.43 11.92 -17.17
N ARG A 127 -13.93 12.30 -15.99
CA ARG A 127 -15.11 13.17 -15.86
C ARG A 127 -14.87 14.56 -16.45
N HIS A 128 -13.72 15.17 -16.20
CA HIS A 128 -13.38 16.48 -16.73
C HIS A 128 -13.29 16.51 -18.27
N ARG A 129 -12.80 15.43 -18.89
CA ARG A 129 -12.78 15.32 -20.36
C ARG A 129 -14.17 15.16 -20.95
N LEU A 130 -15.02 14.31 -20.36
CA LEU A 130 -16.40 14.11 -20.81
C LEU A 130 -17.25 15.38 -20.78
N ASN A 131 -16.95 16.34 -19.90
CA ASN A 131 -17.67 17.62 -19.82
C ASN A 131 -17.17 18.69 -20.82
N LYS A 132 -16.07 18.43 -21.56
CA LYS A 132 -15.53 19.36 -22.56
C LYS A 132 -15.97 19.05 -23.99
N ASP A 133 -16.51 17.86 -24.23
CA ASP A 133 -17.11 17.42 -25.49
C ASP A 133 -18.62 17.70 -25.49
#